data_AF-A0A4V1ISV4-F1
#
_entry.id   AF-A0A4V1ISV4-F1
#
_cell.length_a   1.000
_cell.length_b   1.000
_cell.length_c   1.000
_cell.angle_alpha   90.00
_cell.angle_beta   90.00
_cell.angle_gamma   90.00
#
_symmetry.space_group_name_H-M   'P 1'
#
loop_
_entity.id
_entity.type
_entity.pdbx_description
1 polymer ?
#
loop_
_entity_poly.entity_id
_entity_poly.type
_entity_poly.pdbx_seq_one_letter_code
_entity_poly.pdbx_strand_id
1 'polypeptide(L)'
;MASCFQMLADHIASTVVPTLQIARDSQKTRRHTLKKDAHRVYREYAEVAHQVLPRRREAYLKRCRETEASEALVKDPGSKEHVAKATKMQRELQMADSSYRHAVEAVEDQRHKLVAFGDVCRKGTEAAESERIAVTEAALTSFIEADDVVTKKYCQVHSELNQCTININMAVDLALVGSECERLWPQPQQVFYEHAQR
;
A
#
# COMPACT_ATOMS: atom_id res chain seq x y z
N MET A 1 34.33 -13.43 -7.37
CA MET A 1 33.32 -13.80 -6.34
C MET A 1 32.69 -12.57 -5.71
N ALA A 2 33.46 -11.64 -5.11
CA ALA A 2 32.92 -10.40 -4.54
C ALA A 2 32.08 -9.57 -5.53
N SER A 3 32.50 -9.50 -6.79
CA SER A 3 31.76 -8.81 -7.85
C SER A 3 30.37 -9.41 -8.14
N CYS A 4 30.16 -10.71 -7.93
CA CYS A 4 28.85 -11.34 -8.17
C CYS A 4 27.85 -10.94 -7.08
N PHE A 5 28.28 -10.93 -5.82
CA PHE A 5 27.42 -10.49 -4.71
C PHE A 5 27.15 -8.98 -4.74
N GLN A 6 28.09 -8.18 -5.22
CA GLN A 6 27.87 -6.75 -5.45
C GLN A 6 26.76 -6.52 -6.47
N MET A 7 26.70 -7.29 -7.56
CA MET A 7 25.62 -7.18 -8.56
C MET A 7 24.23 -7.44 -7.95
N LEU A 8 24.10 -8.46 -7.10
CA LEU A 8 22.84 -8.74 -6.42
C LEU A 8 22.46 -7.61 -5.45
N ALA A 9 23.42 -7.12 -4.66
CA ALA A 9 23.21 -6.02 -3.73
C ALA A 9 22.75 -4.74 -4.45
N ASP A 10 23.40 -4.43 -5.58
CA ASP A 10 23.04 -3.28 -6.42
C ASP A 10 21.61 -3.44 -6.97
N HIS A 11 21.24 -4.62 -7.48
CA HIS A 11 19.88 -4.87 -7.98
C HIS A 11 18.81 -4.75 -6.90
N ILE A 12 19.08 -5.26 -5.69
CA ILE A 12 18.19 -5.10 -4.55
C ILE A 12 17.99 -3.60 -4.25
N ALA A 13 19.10 -2.85 -4.18
CA ALA A 13 19.08 -1.44 -3.83
C ALA A 13 18.43 -0.55 -4.91
N SER A 14 18.64 -0.85 -6.19
CA SER A 14 18.16 -0.04 -7.31
C SER A 14 16.75 -0.40 -7.78
N THR A 15 16.34 -1.65 -7.60
CA THR A 15 15.11 -2.19 -8.22
C THR A 15 14.12 -2.66 -7.18
N VAL A 16 14.49 -3.62 -6.33
CA VAL A 16 13.57 -4.29 -5.41
C VAL A 16 13.08 -3.32 -4.32
N VAL A 17 14.01 -2.67 -3.63
CA VAL A 17 13.69 -1.74 -2.53
C VAL A 17 12.84 -0.56 -3.01
N PRO A 18 13.22 0.17 -4.09
CA PRO A 18 12.40 1.29 -4.57
C PRO A 18 11.01 0.87 -5.01
N THR A 19 10.87 -0.28 -5.70
CA THR A 19 9.57 -0.80 -6.14
C THR A 19 8.63 -1.05 -4.96
N LEU A 20 9.13 -1.74 -3.92
CA LEU A 20 8.36 -2.00 -2.70
C LEU A 20 8.04 -0.71 -1.94
N GLN A 21 8.96 0.26 -1.94
CA GLN A 21 8.77 1.53 -1.27
C GLN A 21 7.68 2.39 -1.93
N ILE A 22 7.69 2.48 -3.26
CA ILE A 22 6.65 3.18 -4.03
C ILE A 22 5.27 2.56 -3.75
N ALA A 23 5.18 1.23 -3.78
CA ALA A 23 3.92 0.53 -3.50
C ALA A 23 3.40 0.79 -2.09
N ARG A 24 4.29 0.75 -1.09
CA ARG A 24 3.96 1.08 0.31
C ARG A 24 3.40 2.49 0.44
N ASP A 25 4.06 3.47 -0.17
CA ASP A 25 3.69 4.88 -0.04
C ASP A 25 2.37 5.18 -0.78
N SER A 26 2.14 4.55 -1.94
CA SER A 26 0.87 4.56 -2.66
C SER A 26 -0.27 4.02 -1.78
N GLN A 27 -0.09 2.85 -1.16
CA GLN A 27 -1.09 2.23 -0.29
C GLN A 27 -1.39 3.07 0.94
N LYS A 28 -0.36 3.65 1.57
CA LYS A 28 -0.54 4.53 2.72
C LYS A 28 -1.42 5.72 2.37
N THR A 29 -1.17 6.35 1.22
CA THR A 29 -1.95 7.49 0.71
C THR A 29 -3.40 7.09 0.40
N ARG A 30 -3.59 5.95 -0.27
CA ARG A 30 -4.93 5.45 -0.62
C ARG A 30 -5.75 5.09 0.62
N ARG A 31 -5.16 4.38 1.58
CA ARG A 31 -5.81 4.06 2.87
C ARG A 31 -6.18 5.30 3.67
N HIS A 32 -5.28 6.30 3.70
CA HIS A 32 -5.57 7.56 4.38
C HIS A 32 -6.77 8.27 3.76
N THR A 33 -6.81 8.34 2.42
CA THR A 33 -7.91 8.98 1.68
C THR A 33 -9.23 8.26 1.92
N LEU A 34 -9.27 6.93 1.76
CA LEU A 34 -10.46 6.12 2.04
C LEU A 34 -10.96 6.29 3.47
N LYS A 35 -10.05 6.29 4.45
CA LYS A 35 -10.40 6.52 5.87
C LYS A 35 -11.02 7.90 6.07
N LYS A 36 -10.40 8.95 5.50
CA LYS A 36 -10.89 10.33 5.60
C LYS A 36 -12.29 10.46 5.00
N ASP A 37 -12.50 9.89 3.83
CA ASP A 37 -13.80 9.93 3.15
C ASP A 37 -14.86 9.13 3.90
N ALA A 38 -14.51 7.95 4.45
CA ALA A 38 -15.42 7.17 5.29
C ALA A 38 -15.86 7.95 6.54
N HIS A 39 -14.94 8.65 7.19
CA HIS A 39 -15.27 9.49 8.34
C HIS A 39 -16.15 10.66 7.95
N ARG A 40 -15.95 11.26 6.77
CA ARG A 40 -16.80 12.34 6.25
C ARG A 40 -18.23 11.84 6.04
N VAL A 41 -18.41 10.77 5.26
CA VAL A 41 -19.75 10.23 4.95
C VAL A 41 -20.47 9.76 6.20
N TYR A 42 -19.77 9.09 7.12
CA TYR A 42 -20.36 8.69 8.40
C TYR A 42 -20.78 9.90 9.25
N ARG A 43 -19.97 10.97 9.29
CA ARG A 43 -20.31 12.19 10.03
C ARG A 43 -21.57 12.85 9.48
N GLU A 44 -21.71 12.95 8.17
CA GLU A 44 -22.89 13.51 7.51
C GLU A 44 -24.15 12.70 7.88
N TYR A 45 -24.07 11.36 7.82
CA TYR A 45 -25.14 10.49 8.29
C TYR A 45 -25.46 10.70 9.78
N ALA A 46 -24.43 10.71 10.64
CA ALA A 46 -24.58 10.86 12.09
C ALA A 46 -25.20 12.20 12.48
N GLU A 47 -24.87 13.29 11.78
CA GLU A 47 -25.47 14.61 11.99
C GLU A 47 -26.97 14.58 11.75
N VAL A 48 -27.41 14.02 10.62
CA VAL A 48 -28.85 13.96 10.31
C VAL A 48 -29.57 12.98 11.23
N ALA A 49 -29.02 11.79 11.42
CA ALA A 49 -29.66 10.72 12.19
C ALA A 49 -29.72 11.00 13.70
N HIS A 50 -28.67 11.59 14.28
CA HIS A 50 -28.56 11.76 15.74
C HIS A 50 -28.80 13.19 16.22
N GLN A 51 -28.78 14.19 15.34
CA GLN A 51 -29.03 15.58 15.75
C GLN A 51 -30.29 16.15 15.10
N VAL A 52 -30.41 16.05 13.77
CA VAL A 52 -31.53 16.68 13.05
C VAL A 52 -32.83 15.93 13.30
N LEU A 53 -32.88 14.63 13.02
CA LEU A 53 -34.10 13.83 13.12
C LEU A 53 -34.70 13.85 14.55
N PRO A 54 -33.93 13.65 15.64
CA PRO A 54 -34.48 13.71 16.99
C PRO A 54 -35.07 15.08 17.34
N ARG A 55 -34.41 16.18 16.96
CA ARG A 55 -34.91 17.55 17.19
C ARG A 55 -36.23 17.79 16.44
N ARG A 56 -36.34 17.34 15.18
CA ARG A 56 -37.58 17.47 14.40
C ARG A 56 -38.70 16.60 14.97
N ARG A 57 -38.38 15.39 15.43
CA ARG A 57 -39.31 14.49 16.12
C ARG A 57 -39.86 15.11 17.40
N GLU A 58 -38.98 15.66 18.24
CA GLU A 58 -39.36 16.31 19.49
C GLU A 58 -40.25 17.53 19.23
N ALA A 59 -39.90 18.35 18.22
CA ALA A 59 -40.72 19.50 17.82
C ALA A 59 -42.13 19.07 17.37
N TYR A 60 -42.23 18.01 16.56
CA TYR A 60 -43.52 17.44 16.15
C TYR A 60 -44.33 16.94 17.35
N LEU A 61 -43.74 16.11 18.22
CA LEU A 61 -44.42 15.58 19.42
C LEU A 61 -44.87 16.70 20.36
N LYS A 62 -44.08 17.76 20.50
CA LYS A 62 -44.47 18.94 21.28
C LYS A 62 -45.70 19.61 20.68
N ARG A 63 -45.76 19.79 19.35
CA ARG A 63 -46.93 20.37 18.68
C ARG A 63 -48.17 19.47 18.77
N CYS A 64 -48.00 18.15 18.73
CA CYS A 64 -49.11 17.21 18.99
C CYS A 64 -49.72 17.46 20.37
N ARG A 65 -48.88 17.47 21.42
CA ARG A 65 -49.33 17.69 22.81
C ARG A 65 -49.99 19.05 23.00
N GLU A 66 -49.45 20.11 22.40
CA GLU A 66 -50.05 21.45 22.45
C GLU A 66 -51.43 21.50 21.79
N THR A 67 -51.59 20.80 20.66
CA THR A 67 -52.86 20.71 19.93
C THR A 67 -53.90 19.93 20.74
N GLU A 68 -53.54 18.74 21.24
CA GLU A 68 -54.39 17.89 22.09
C GLU A 68 -54.82 18.61 23.37
N ALA A 69 -53.89 19.28 24.06
CA ALA A 69 -54.19 20.02 25.29
C ALA A 69 -55.14 21.20 25.03
N SER A 70 -55.00 21.87 23.89
CA SER A 70 -55.88 22.98 23.53
C SER A 70 -57.27 22.50 23.10
N GLU A 71 -57.38 21.34 22.46
CA GLU A 71 -58.68 20.69 22.16
C GLU A 71 -59.40 20.25 23.45
N ALA A 72 -58.66 19.84 24.48
CA ALA A 72 -59.23 19.46 25.78
C ALA A 72 -59.73 20.66 26.63
N LEU A 73 -59.23 21.87 26.37
CA LEU A 73 -59.56 23.09 27.15
C LEU A 73 -60.69 23.92 26.54
N VAL A 74 -61.33 23.45 25.46
CA VAL A 74 -62.37 24.18 24.73
C VAL A 74 -63.67 24.23 25.54
N LYS A 75 -64.04 25.41 26.04
CA LYS A 75 -65.31 25.66 26.76
C LYS A 75 -66.39 26.33 25.92
N ASP A 76 -66.04 26.94 24.78
CA ASP A 76 -67.00 27.54 23.85
C ASP A 76 -66.49 27.44 22.39
N PRO A 77 -66.91 26.40 21.63
CA PRO A 77 -66.39 26.12 20.29
C PRO A 77 -66.82 27.14 19.22
N GLY A 78 -67.72 28.09 19.53
CA GLY A 78 -68.28 29.04 18.57
C GLY A 78 -67.56 30.39 18.43
N SER A 79 -66.60 30.71 19.32
CA SER A 79 -65.89 31.99 19.27
C SER A 79 -64.99 32.12 18.03
N LYS A 80 -65.07 33.26 17.31
CA LYS A 80 -64.19 33.56 16.17
C LYS A 80 -62.69 33.52 16.55
N GLU A 81 -62.36 33.92 17.77
CA GLU A 81 -60.99 33.89 18.29
C GLU A 81 -60.51 32.44 18.50
N HIS A 82 -61.40 31.57 18.94
CA HIS A 82 -61.13 30.14 19.10
C HIS A 82 -60.88 29.46 17.75
N VAL A 83 -61.73 29.71 16.76
CA VAL A 83 -61.55 29.17 15.39
C VAL A 83 -60.23 29.62 14.77
N ALA A 84 -59.84 30.88 14.95
CA ALA A 84 -58.55 31.39 14.47
C ALA A 84 -57.36 30.71 15.15
N LYS A 85 -57.42 30.50 16.48
CA LYS A 85 -56.38 29.82 17.25
C LYS A 85 -56.25 28.34 16.85
N ALA A 86 -57.36 27.63 16.71
CA ALA A 86 -57.39 26.24 16.27
C ALA A 86 -56.78 26.08 14.87
N THR A 87 -57.16 26.96 13.94
CA THR A 87 -56.62 26.97 12.57
C THR A 87 -55.11 27.20 12.57
N LYS A 88 -54.61 28.13 13.40
CA LYS A 88 -53.17 28.42 13.52
C LYS A 88 -52.40 27.21 14.05
N MET A 89 -52.87 26.58 15.13
CA MET A 89 -52.21 25.39 15.69
C MET A 89 -52.19 24.23 14.68
N GLN A 90 -53.28 24.01 13.95
CA GLN A 90 -53.34 22.97 12.93
C GLN A 90 -52.30 23.20 11.83
N ARG A 91 -52.12 24.44 11.39
CA ARG A 91 -51.05 24.79 10.43
C ARG A 91 -49.65 24.56 11.02
N GLU A 92 -49.41 24.95 12.27
CA GLU A 92 -48.13 24.73 12.95
C GLU A 92 -47.81 23.24 13.13
N LEU A 93 -48.82 22.42 13.44
CA LEU A 93 -48.71 20.97 13.52
C LEU A 93 -48.39 20.35 12.15
N GLN A 94 -49.09 20.77 11.09
CA GLN A 94 -48.82 20.30 9.73
C GLN A 94 -47.41 20.67 9.26
N MET A 95 -46.91 21.87 9.58
CA MET A 95 -45.53 22.25 9.28
C MET A 95 -44.52 21.40 10.05
N ALA A 96 -44.79 21.08 11.32
CA ALA A 96 -43.91 20.23 12.13
C ALA A 96 -43.90 18.78 11.63
N ASP A 97 -45.05 18.23 11.24
CA ASP A 97 -45.20 16.91 10.63
C ASP A 97 -44.42 16.83 9.30
N SER A 98 -44.64 17.81 8.42
CA SER A 98 -43.90 17.91 7.17
C SER A 98 -42.39 17.99 7.41
N SER A 99 -41.94 18.84 8.33
CA SER A 99 -40.51 18.97 8.67
C SER A 99 -39.93 17.68 9.26
N TYR A 100 -40.70 16.91 10.01
CA TYR A 100 -40.28 15.61 10.53
C TYR A 100 -40.16 14.57 9.41
N ARG A 101 -41.15 14.47 8.50
CA ARG A 101 -41.08 13.56 7.34
C ARG A 101 -39.88 13.86 6.45
N HIS A 102 -39.63 15.14 6.12
CA HIS A 102 -38.45 15.53 5.35
C HIS A 102 -37.13 15.13 6.05
N ALA A 103 -37.08 15.20 7.39
CA ALA A 103 -35.89 14.75 8.13
C ALA A 103 -35.73 13.23 8.08
N VAL A 104 -36.82 12.45 8.07
CA VAL A 104 -36.78 10.99 7.89
C VAL A 104 -36.25 10.65 6.50
N GLU A 105 -36.77 11.29 5.45
CA GLU A 105 -36.29 11.12 4.07
C GLU A 105 -34.80 11.46 3.95
N ALA A 106 -34.36 12.57 4.56
CA ALA A 106 -32.96 12.95 4.58
C ALA A 106 -32.06 11.91 5.28
N VAL A 107 -32.53 11.24 6.34
CA VAL A 107 -31.78 10.15 6.97
C VAL A 107 -31.65 8.96 6.04
N GLU A 108 -32.72 8.56 5.36
CA GLU A 108 -32.67 7.45 4.40
C GLU A 108 -31.74 7.76 3.22
N ASP A 109 -31.76 8.99 2.70
CA ASP A 109 -30.82 9.43 1.66
C ASP A 109 -29.37 9.33 2.12
N GLN A 110 -29.07 9.78 3.35
CA GLN A 110 -27.72 9.65 3.92
C GLN A 110 -27.35 8.19 4.20
N ARG A 111 -28.30 7.35 4.60
CA ARG A 111 -28.09 5.91 4.79
C ARG A 111 -27.73 5.23 3.48
N HIS A 112 -28.44 5.53 2.39
CA HIS A 112 -28.12 5.02 1.06
C HIS A 112 -26.72 5.45 0.60
N LYS A 113 -26.34 6.72 0.81
CA LYS A 113 -24.99 7.21 0.52
C LYS A 113 -23.92 6.45 1.33
N LEU A 114 -24.17 6.23 2.63
CA LEU A 114 -23.26 5.48 3.49
C LEU A 114 -23.08 4.03 3.04
N VAL A 115 -24.18 3.36 2.68
CA VAL A 115 -24.13 1.98 2.17
C VAL A 115 -23.37 1.91 0.84
N ALA A 116 -23.71 2.77 -0.11
CA ALA A 116 -23.02 2.83 -1.41
C ALA A 116 -21.52 3.14 -1.23
N PHE A 117 -21.18 4.04 -0.32
CA PHE A 117 -19.79 4.34 0.02
C PHE A 117 -19.08 3.16 0.71
N GLY A 118 -19.82 2.33 1.46
CA GLY A 118 -19.32 1.07 2.01
C GLY A 118 -18.83 0.11 0.91
N ASP A 119 -19.55 0.00 -0.20
CA ASP A 119 -19.12 -0.80 -1.35
C ASP A 119 -17.90 -0.20 -2.05
N VAL A 120 -17.83 1.13 -2.17
CA VAL A 120 -16.65 1.84 -2.69
C VAL A 120 -15.43 1.58 -1.81
N CYS A 121 -15.58 1.63 -0.48
CA CYS A 121 -14.52 1.30 0.46
C CYS A 121 -14.04 -0.14 0.28
N ARG A 122 -14.96 -1.11 0.23
CA ARG A 122 -14.65 -2.54 0.09
C ARG A 122 -13.85 -2.81 -1.19
N LYS A 123 -14.38 -2.38 -2.34
CA LYS A 123 -13.71 -2.51 -3.64
C LYS A 123 -12.37 -1.77 -3.66
N GLY A 124 -12.32 -0.59 -3.05
CA GLY A 124 -11.10 0.20 -2.94
C GLY A 124 -10.01 -0.50 -2.12
N THR A 125 -10.37 -1.16 -1.02
CA THR A 125 -9.46 -1.95 -0.19
C THR A 125 -9.02 -3.24 -0.86
N GLU A 126 -9.94 -3.94 -1.53
CA GLU A 126 -9.63 -5.15 -2.31
C GLU A 126 -8.64 -4.84 -3.42
N ALA A 127 -8.91 -3.79 -4.22
CA ALA A 127 -8.01 -3.37 -5.29
C ALA A 127 -6.62 -2.96 -4.78
N ALA A 128 -6.55 -2.25 -3.65
CA ALA A 128 -5.28 -1.86 -3.05
C ALA A 128 -4.48 -3.08 -2.53
N GLU A 129 -5.15 -4.09 -1.98
CA GLU A 129 -4.51 -5.31 -1.53
C GLU A 129 -4.06 -6.19 -2.70
N SER A 130 -4.87 -6.33 -3.75
CA SER A 130 -4.48 -7.01 -4.99
C SER A 130 -3.25 -6.36 -5.62
N GLU A 131 -3.20 -5.03 -5.68
CA GLU A 131 -2.03 -4.28 -6.16
C GLU A 131 -0.80 -4.55 -5.28
N ARG A 132 -0.95 -4.56 -3.94
CA ARG A 132 0.15 -4.91 -3.01
C ARG A 132 0.74 -6.27 -3.32
N ILE A 133 -0.13 -7.27 -3.46
CA ILE A 133 0.26 -8.66 -3.69
C ILE A 133 1.01 -8.76 -5.01
N ALA A 134 0.44 -8.23 -6.09
CA ALA A 134 1.05 -8.27 -7.42
C ALA A 134 2.43 -7.59 -7.46
N VAL A 135 2.58 -6.42 -6.83
CA VAL A 135 3.88 -5.74 -6.79
C VAL A 135 4.90 -6.49 -5.93
N THR A 136 4.46 -7.06 -4.81
CA THR A 136 5.35 -7.86 -3.95
C THR A 136 5.83 -9.12 -4.67
N GLU A 137 4.91 -9.82 -5.35
CA GLU A 137 5.22 -10.99 -6.18
C GLU A 137 6.22 -10.63 -7.27
N ALA A 138 5.98 -9.57 -8.04
CA ALA A 138 6.89 -9.12 -9.08
C ALA A 138 8.29 -8.76 -8.54
N ALA A 139 8.36 -8.07 -7.40
CA ALA A 139 9.62 -7.69 -6.77
C ALA A 139 10.41 -8.92 -6.28
N LEU A 140 9.74 -9.92 -5.71
CA LEU A 140 10.36 -11.16 -5.26
C LEU A 140 10.81 -12.02 -6.43
N THR A 141 10.01 -12.13 -7.49
CA THR A 141 10.40 -12.81 -8.72
C THR A 141 11.65 -12.17 -9.31
N SER A 142 11.69 -10.83 -9.41
CA SER A 142 12.86 -10.11 -9.91
C SER A 142 14.11 -10.33 -9.04
N PHE A 143 13.95 -10.46 -7.71
CA PHE A 143 15.04 -10.83 -6.82
C PHE A 143 15.55 -12.25 -7.09
N ILE A 144 14.65 -13.23 -7.21
CA ILE A 144 15.00 -14.63 -7.48
C ILE A 144 15.73 -14.76 -8.82
N GLU A 145 15.25 -14.07 -9.86
CA GLU A 145 15.92 -14.06 -11.17
C GLU A 145 17.34 -13.49 -11.09
N ALA A 146 17.55 -12.41 -10.33
CA ALA A 146 18.87 -11.84 -10.13
C ALA A 146 19.80 -12.78 -9.33
N ASP A 147 19.27 -13.47 -8.32
CA ASP A 147 20.00 -14.46 -7.54
C ASP A 147 20.42 -15.68 -8.38
N ASP A 148 19.53 -16.16 -9.27
CA ASP A 148 19.84 -17.23 -10.22
C ASP A 148 20.97 -16.83 -11.19
N VAL A 149 20.96 -15.60 -11.70
CA VAL A 149 22.05 -15.06 -12.53
C VAL A 149 23.37 -15.05 -11.77
N VAL A 150 23.37 -14.61 -10.52
CA VAL A 150 24.57 -14.60 -9.66
C VAL A 150 25.07 -16.01 -9.37
N THR A 151 24.17 -16.93 -9.08
CA THR A 151 24.48 -18.35 -8.83
C THR A 151 25.10 -18.99 -10.07
N LYS A 152 24.52 -18.79 -11.26
CA LYS A 152 25.10 -19.28 -12.52
C LYS A 152 26.51 -18.75 -12.75
N LYS A 153 26.74 -17.46 -12.52
CA LYS A 153 28.05 -16.82 -12.65
C LYS A 153 29.06 -17.36 -11.63
N TYR A 154 28.62 -17.62 -10.41
CA TYR A 154 29.44 -18.27 -9.37
C TYR A 154 29.88 -19.68 -9.82
N CYS A 155 28.94 -20.49 -10.29
CA CYS A 155 29.22 -21.84 -10.81
C CYS A 155 30.23 -21.80 -11.96
N GLN A 156 30.11 -20.84 -12.87
CA GLN A 156 31.07 -20.65 -13.97
C GLN A 156 32.49 -20.39 -13.45
N VAL A 157 32.66 -19.44 -12.52
CA VAL A 157 33.98 -19.12 -11.94
C VAL A 157 34.57 -20.34 -11.25
N HIS A 158 33.74 -21.12 -10.55
CA HIS A 158 34.19 -22.35 -9.91
C HIS A 158 34.67 -23.40 -10.94
N SER A 159 33.93 -23.58 -12.04
CA SER A 159 34.34 -24.47 -13.14
C SER A 159 35.65 -24.04 -13.78
N GLU A 160 35.87 -22.74 -13.98
CA GLU A 160 37.13 -22.18 -14.51
C GLU A 160 38.31 -22.47 -13.58
N LEU A 161 38.16 -22.26 -12.26
CA LEU A 161 39.18 -22.59 -11.27
C LEU A 161 39.49 -24.09 -11.21
N ASN A 162 38.47 -24.93 -11.33
CA ASN A 162 38.65 -26.38 -11.39
C ASN A 162 39.44 -26.78 -12.64
N GLN A 163 39.17 -26.17 -13.80
CA GLN A 163 39.92 -26.41 -15.02
C GLN A 163 41.39 -25.99 -14.87
N CYS A 164 41.67 -24.84 -14.24
CA CYS A 164 43.05 -24.44 -13.92
C CYS A 164 43.75 -25.49 -13.04
N THR A 165 43.05 -26.05 -12.06
CA THR A 165 43.59 -27.11 -11.18
C THR A 165 43.92 -28.37 -11.96
N ILE A 166 43.01 -28.80 -12.86
CA ILE A 166 43.23 -29.98 -13.72
C ILE A 166 44.43 -29.77 -14.65
N ASN A 167 44.66 -28.55 -15.09
CA ASN A 167 45.75 -28.20 -16.01
C ASN A 167 47.12 -28.07 -15.32
N ILE A 168 47.22 -28.20 -13.99
CA ILE A 168 48.50 -28.20 -13.28
C ILE A 168 49.34 -29.37 -13.78
N ASN A 169 50.50 -29.07 -14.37
CA ASN A 169 51.40 -30.06 -14.93
C ASN A 169 52.82 -29.85 -14.39
N MET A 170 53.18 -30.70 -13.43
CA MET A 170 54.47 -30.66 -12.76
C MET A 170 55.66 -30.69 -13.72
N ALA A 171 55.59 -31.44 -14.83
CA ALA A 171 56.70 -31.53 -15.77
C ALA A 171 56.91 -30.20 -16.52
N VAL A 172 55.83 -29.51 -16.87
CA VAL A 172 55.89 -28.19 -17.52
C VAL A 172 56.42 -27.16 -16.53
N ASP A 173 55.93 -27.15 -15.30
CA ASP A 173 56.36 -26.21 -14.26
C ASP A 173 57.86 -26.39 -13.94
N LEU A 174 58.32 -27.64 -13.78
CA LEU A 174 59.74 -27.93 -13.56
C LEU A 174 60.61 -27.52 -14.74
N ALA A 175 60.14 -27.71 -15.98
CA ALA A 175 60.88 -27.29 -17.17
C ALA A 175 60.99 -25.77 -17.28
N LEU A 176 59.91 -25.03 -16.98
CA LEU A 176 59.90 -23.57 -16.97
C LEU A 176 60.91 -23.04 -15.94
N VAL A 177 60.88 -23.54 -14.71
CA VAL A 177 61.83 -23.15 -13.65
C VAL A 177 63.26 -23.54 -14.02
N GLY A 178 63.47 -24.75 -14.54
CA GLY A 178 64.78 -25.23 -14.98
C GLY A 178 65.40 -24.32 -16.04
N SER A 179 64.63 -23.94 -17.06
CA SER A 179 65.09 -23.03 -18.11
C SER A 179 65.48 -21.64 -17.59
N GLU A 180 64.76 -21.13 -16.59
CA GLU A 180 65.10 -19.85 -15.95
C GLU A 180 66.39 -19.96 -15.14
N CYS A 181 66.57 -21.05 -14.41
CA CYS A 181 67.81 -21.33 -13.67
C CYS A 181 69.02 -21.45 -14.61
N GLU A 182 68.90 -22.18 -15.71
CA GLU A 182 69.97 -22.31 -16.72
C GLU A 182 70.34 -20.97 -17.35
N ARG A 183 69.36 -20.09 -17.56
CA ARG A 183 69.61 -18.72 -18.06
C ARG A 183 70.37 -17.87 -17.05
N LEU A 184 70.05 -17.98 -15.76
CA LEU A 184 70.69 -17.21 -14.69
C LEU A 184 72.05 -17.78 -14.27
N TRP A 185 72.24 -19.08 -14.45
CA TRP A 185 73.46 -19.80 -14.07
C TRP A 185 73.96 -20.66 -15.23
N PRO A 186 74.50 -20.04 -16.29
CA PRO A 186 74.96 -20.78 -17.45
C PRO A 186 76.10 -21.73 -17.05
N GLN A 187 76.10 -22.91 -17.65
CA GLN A 187 77.15 -23.90 -17.42
C GLN A 187 78.53 -23.27 -17.65
N PRO A 188 79.49 -23.46 -16.72
CA PRO A 188 80.83 -22.91 -16.88
C PRO A 188 81.46 -23.45 -18.16
N GLN A 189 81.89 -22.55 -19.04
CA GLN A 189 82.56 -22.94 -20.28
C GLN A 189 83.92 -23.57 -19.94
N GLN A 190 84.21 -24.72 -20.57
CA GLN A 190 85.50 -25.37 -20.43
C GLN A 190 86.57 -24.47 -21.07
N VAL A 191 87.46 -23.93 -20.23
CA VAL A 191 88.62 -23.17 -20.70
C VAL A 191 89.69 -24.18 -21.10
N PHE A 192 89.89 -24.35 -22.41
CA PHE A 192 91.00 -25.13 -22.94
C PHE A 192 92.27 -24.28 -22.86
N TYR A 193 93.21 -24.65 -21.98
CA TYR A 193 94.53 -24.05 -21.91
C TYR A 193 95.44 -24.58 -23.03
N GLU A 194 95.10 -24.29 -24.29
CA GLU A 194 96.00 -24.54 -25.42
C GLU A 194 96.92 -23.33 -25.66
N HIS A 195 97.65 -22.89 -24.64
CA HIS A 195 98.81 -22.01 -24.81
C HIS A 195 99.84 -22.27 -23.72
N ALA A 196 100.46 -23.46 -23.77
CA ALA A 196 101.76 -23.71 -23.15
C ALA A 196 102.59 -24.67 -24.02
N GLN A 197 102.71 -24.35 -25.31
CA GLN A 197 103.86 -24.80 -26.10
C GLN A 197 104.68 -23.57 -26.49
N ARG A 198 105.61 -23.19 -25.61
CA ARG A 198 106.95 -22.71 -25.96
C ARG A 198 107.92 -23.08 -24.85
#